data_AF-A0A0C9U7F0-F1
#
_entry.id   AF-A0A0C9U7F0-F1
#
_cell.length_a   1.000
_cell.length_b   1.000
_cell.length_c   1.000
_cell.angle_alpha   90.00
_cell.angle_beta   90.00
_cell.angle_gamma   90.00
#
_symmetry.space_group_name_H-M   'P 1'
#
loop_
_entity.id
_entity.type
_entity.pdbx_description
1 polymer ?
#
loop_
_entity_poly.entity_id
_entity_poly.type
_entity_poly.pdbx_seq_one_letter_code
_entity_poly.pdbx_strand_id
1 'polypeptide(L)'
;MYPTLYPYGIGGFEDPSRQVTLSLQVQTNYYFDITDRSFRYHNVFMFVIFNIIQRRTAHLHTYFTVKKSNFESVAKKLCGLSADLIKSVAIHLQREQPYNDLSPKQRDVFDLLKNVNTIATKIPGSQASKLLLRNEIRSYTTLFGLPHIYLTMNPNPVHSPIFQVMFGDEEIDLSKRFPELAEPTERAHRLAKDPIAAADFFQFCIDTFFEHLMGWVSASRKSSENGGLFGHIRVYYGTTEFTERGCLHGHFLI
;
A
#
# COMPACT_ATOMS: atom_id res chain seq x y z
N MET A 1 16.31 19.23 -1.90
CA MET A 1 17.42 18.57 -2.62
C MET A 1 18.15 17.71 -1.60
N TYR A 2 18.62 16.51 -1.97
CA TYR A 2 19.37 15.61 -1.08
C TYR A 2 20.85 15.63 -1.52
N PRO A 3 21.71 16.52 -1.02
CA PRO A 3 23.08 16.63 -1.50
C PRO A 3 23.88 15.34 -1.30
N THR A 4 23.53 14.54 -0.28
CA THR A 4 24.10 13.23 0.00
C THR A 4 23.70 12.14 -0.99
N LEU A 5 22.56 12.29 -1.67
CA LEU A 5 22.06 11.34 -2.68
C LEU A 5 22.30 11.83 -4.12
N TYR A 6 22.45 13.15 -4.30
CA TYR A 6 22.68 13.81 -5.59
C TYR A 6 23.90 14.74 -5.49
N PRO A 7 25.11 14.20 -5.30
CA PRO A 7 26.31 15.01 -5.04
C PRO A 7 26.66 15.97 -6.20
N TYR A 8 26.29 15.61 -7.43
CA TYR A 8 26.51 16.42 -8.63
C TYR A 8 25.28 17.20 -9.09
N GLY A 9 24.16 17.13 -8.35
CA GLY A 9 22.90 17.78 -8.73
C GLY A 9 22.22 17.22 -9.99
N ILE A 10 22.70 16.10 -10.53
CA ILE A 10 22.13 15.40 -11.70
C ILE A 10 21.31 14.20 -11.28
N GLY A 11 20.45 13.70 -12.18
CA GLY A 11 19.60 12.54 -11.89
C GLY A 11 18.42 12.88 -10.98
N GLY A 12 18.00 14.14 -10.89
CA GLY A 12 16.78 14.50 -10.16
C GLY A 12 15.53 13.80 -10.70
N PHE A 13 14.45 13.87 -9.93
CA PHE A 13 13.13 13.51 -10.45
C PHE A 13 12.69 14.48 -11.55
N GLU A 14 11.91 13.98 -12.52
CA GLU A 14 11.23 14.81 -13.53
C GLU A 14 12.17 15.70 -14.36
N ASP A 15 13.38 15.21 -14.63
CA ASP A 15 14.35 15.90 -15.47
C ASP A 15 13.82 16.04 -16.92
N PRO A 16 13.59 17.27 -17.41
CA PRO A 16 13.04 17.50 -18.75
C PRO A 16 14.04 17.16 -19.87
N SER A 17 15.33 17.04 -19.55
CA SER A 17 16.37 16.67 -20.52
C SER A 17 16.40 15.16 -20.81
N ARG A 18 15.66 14.35 -20.05
CA ARG A 18 15.66 12.89 -20.19
C ARG A 18 14.94 12.46 -21.47
N GLN A 19 15.57 11.57 -22.24
CA GLN A 19 14.98 11.01 -23.47
C GLN A 19 13.67 10.25 -23.23
N VAL A 20 13.61 9.49 -22.14
CA VAL A 20 12.41 8.73 -21.74
C VAL A 20 11.86 9.32 -20.46
N THR A 21 10.62 9.78 -20.49
CA THR A 21 9.95 10.30 -19.28
C THR A 21 9.75 9.17 -18.28
N LEU A 22 10.19 9.37 -17.04
CA LEU A 22 9.92 8.45 -15.93
C LEU A 22 8.93 9.08 -14.97
N SER A 23 7.97 8.29 -14.51
CA SER A 23 7.12 8.72 -13.41
C SER A 23 7.91 8.77 -12.10
N LEU A 24 7.45 9.60 -11.17
CA LEU A 24 8.03 9.69 -9.82
C LEU A 24 8.15 8.31 -9.16
N GLN A 25 7.12 7.46 -9.29
CA GLN A 25 7.08 6.12 -8.71
C GLN A 25 8.10 5.18 -9.35
N VAL A 26 8.17 5.13 -10.69
CA VAL A 26 9.11 4.27 -11.40
C VAL A 26 10.56 4.62 -11.05
N GLN A 27 10.87 5.92 -11.04
CA GLN A 27 12.21 6.39 -10.68
C GLN A 27 12.53 6.15 -9.20
N THR A 28 11.53 6.21 -8.31
CA THR A 28 11.70 5.90 -6.88
C THR A 28 12.02 4.43 -6.67
N ASN A 29 11.26 3.53 -7.31
CA ASN A 29 11.52 2.08 -7.22
C ASN A 29 12.92 1.77 -7.74
N TYR A 30 13.30 2.34 -8.89
CA TYR A 30 14.65 2.22 -9.41
C TYR A 30 15.71 2.65 -8.39
N TYR A 31 15.53 3.79 -7.70
CA TYR A 31 16.46 4.23 -6.66
C TYR A 31 16.53 3.34 -5.44
N PHE A 32 15.44 2.65 -5.11
CA PHE A 32 15.53 1.61 -4.11
C PHE A 32 16.29 0.40 -4.65
N ASP A 33 16.14 0.03 -5.92
CA ASP A 33 16.69 -1.19 -6.51
C ASP A 33 18.15 -1.11 -6.97
N ILE A 34 18.76 0.08 -7.00
CA ILE A 34 20.18 0.19 -7.37
C ILE A 34 21.10 -0.52 -6.36
N THR A 35 22.27 -0.94 -6.82
CA THR A 35 23.29 -1.60 -5.97
C THR A 35 23.72 -0.73 -4.80
N ASP A 36 23.80 0.59 -5.00
CA ASP A 36 24.05 1.54 -3.92
C ASP A 36 22.80 1.76 -3.07
N ARG A 37 22.80 1.23 -1.85
CA ARG A 37 21.66 1.31 -0.95
C ARG A 37 21.48 2.67 -0.29
N SER A 38 22.24 3.69 -0.68
CA SER A 38 22.17 5.05 -0.13
C SER A 38 20.74 5.60 -0.06
N PHE A 39 19.92 5.41 -1.11
CA PHE A 39 18.53 5.90 -1.14
C PHE A 39 17.61 5.20 -0.16
N ARG A 40 17.68 3.86 -0.07
CA ARG A 40 16.84 3.09 0.86
C ARG A 40 17.30 3.23 2.32
N TYR A 41 18.59 3.49 2.56
CA TYR A 41 19.14 3.72 3.91
C TYR A 41 19.04 5.19 4.37
N HIS A 42 18.63 6.09 3.49
CA HIS A 42 18.52 7.49 3.86
C HIS A 42 17.33 7.74 4.81
N ASN A 43 17.63 8.21 6.02
CA ASN A 43 16.70 8.38 7.16
C ASN A 43 15.33 9.00 6.84
N VAL A 44 15.26 9.91 5.87
CA VAL A 44 14.01 10.65 5.55
C VAL A 44 13.59 10.56 4.09
N PHE A 45 14.37 9.91 3.21
CA PHE A 45 14.09 9.95 1.76
C PHE A 45 12.78 9.25 1.44
N MET A 46 12.64 8.02 1.94
CA MET A 46 11.44 7.20 1.75
C MET A 46 10.17 7.89 2.26
N PHE A 47 10.23 8.50 3.45
CA PHE A 47 9.12 9.23 4.04
C PHE A 47 8.69 10.44 3.17
N VAL A 48 9.65 11.24 2.72
CA VAL A 48 9.37 12.42 1.89
C VAL A 48 8.79 12.02 0.54
N ILE A 49 9.36 11.02 -0.12
CA ILE A 49 8.87 10.55 -1.41
C ILE A 49 7.46 9.97 -1.28
N PHE A 50 7.20 9.17 -0.25
CA PHE A 50 5.86 8.67 0.04
C PHE A 50 4.86 9.81 0.27
N ASN A 51 5.24 10.85 1.02
CA ASN A 51 4.39 12.03 1.22
C ASN A 51 4.10 12.78 -0.09
N ILE A 52 5.11 12.95 -0.96
CA ILE A 52 4.93 13.57 -2.27
C ILE A 52 3.96 12.75 -3.12
N ILE A 53 4.12 11.42 -3.16
CA ILE A 53 3.22 10.52 -3.89
C ILE A 53 1.78 10.68 -3.37
N GLN A 54 1.57 10.60 -2.05
CA GLN A 54 0.22 10.74 -1.46
C GLN A 54 -0.42 12.09 -1.79
N ARG A 55 0.34 13.20 -1.66
CA ARG A 55 -0.16 14.55 -1.96
C ARG A 55 -0.51 14.70 -3.43
N ARG A 56 0.34 14.21 -4.33
CA ARG A 56 0.08 14.26 -5.78
C ARG A 56 -1.17 13.45 -6.15
N THR A 57 -1.32 12.24 -5.59
CA THR A 57 -2.53 11.42 -5.75
C THR A 57 -3.77 12.15 -5.25
N ALA A 58 -3.71 12.78 -4.08
CA ALA A 58 -4.82 13.58 -3.54
C ALA A 58 -5.18 14.76 -4.45
N HIS A 59 -4.20 15.52 -4.92
CA HIS A 59 -4.43 16.65 -5.83
C HIS A 59 -5.03 16.20 -7.16
N LEU A 60 -4.49 15.13 -7.76
CA LEU A 60 -4.98 14.59 -9.03
C LEU A 60 -6.44 14.14 -8.93
N HIS A 61 -6.78 13.37 -7.89
CA HIS A 61 -8.15 12.90 -7.72
C HIS A 61 -9.11 14.01 -7.26
N THR A 62 -8.62 15.02 -6.55
CA THR A 62 -9.40 16.23 -6.27
C THR A 62 -9.74 16.96 -7.56
N TYR A 63 -8.76 17.14 -8.46
CA TYR A 63 -8.97 17.76 -9.77
C TYR A 63 -10.01 17.01 -10.60
N PHE A 64 -9.96 15.66 -10.62
CA PHE A 64 -10.96 14.87 -11.34
C PHE A 64 -12.34 14.85 -10.68
N THR A 65 -12.42 14.92 -9.35
CA THR A 65 -13.69 14.85 -8.61
C THR A 65 -14.42 16.19 -8.60
N VAL A 66 -13.68 17.30 -8.44
CA VAL A 66 -14.23 18.65 -8.37
C VAL A 66 -14.19 19.29 -9.75
N LYS A 67 -15.30 19.18 -10.50
CA LYS A 67 -15.47 19.90 -11.78
C LYS A 67 -15.32 21.40 -11.55
N LYS A 68 -14.72 22.12 -12.51
CA LYS A 68 -14.55 23.58 -12.48
C LYS A 68 -15.87 24.32 -12.19
N SER A 69 -17.00 23.84 -12.72
CA SER A 69 -18.32 24.43 -12.51
C SER A 69 -18.80 24.40 -11.06
N ASN A 70 -18.35 23.42 -10.27
CA ASN A 70 -18.81 23.20 -8.90
C ASN A 70 -17.81 23.74 -7.87
N PHE A 71 -16.62 24.18 -8.30
CA PHE A 71 -15.54 24.60 -7.42
C PHE A 71 -15.96 25.74 -6.49
N GLU A 72 -16.57 26.80 -7.03
CA GLU A 72 -16.97 27.97 -6.24
C GLU A 72 -18.01 27.61 -5.16
N SER A 73 -18.98 26.74 -5.50
CA SER A 73 -19.97 26.24 -4.55
C SER A 73 -19.32 25.43 -3.44
N VAL A 74 -18.44 24.48 -3.79
CA VAL A 74 -17.72 23.64 -2.84
C VAL A 74 -16.81 24.48 -1.93
N ALA A 75 -16.09 25.46 -2.49
CA ALA A 75 -15.22 26.35 -1.73
C ALA A 75 -16.02 27.19 -0.73
N LYS A 76 -17.16 27.78 -1.15
CA LYS A 76 -18.05 28.52 -0.22
C LYS A 76 -18.57 27.63 0.90
N LYS A 77 -19.00 26.40 0.60
CA LYS A 77 -19.45 25.44 1.62
C LYS A 77 -18.32 25.12 2.60
N LEU A 78 -17.10 24.85 2.11
CA LEU A 78 -15.92 24.58 2.95
C LEU A 78 -15.57 25.76 3.86
N CYS A 79 -15.53 26.98 3.34
CA CYS A 79 -15.26 28.18 4.13
C CYS A 79 -16.36 28.50 5.15
N GLY A 80 -17.59 28.03 4.90
CA GLY A 80 -18.73 28.19 5.81
C GLY A 80 -18.80 27.16 6.95
N LEU A 81 -17.89 26.18 7.00
CA LEU A 81 -17.87 25.17 8.06
C LEU A 81 -17.26 25.71 9.36
N SER A 82 -17.91 25.41 10.49
CA SER A 82 -17.33 25.60 11.82
C SER A 82 -17.00 24.25 12.46
N ALA A 83 -16.05 24.25 13.39
CA ALA A 83 -15.69 23.05 14.16
C ALA A 83 -16.91 22.48 14.92
N ASP A 84 -17.75 23.33 15.49
CA ASP A 84 -18.97 22.93 16.19
C ASP A 84 -19.99 22.25 15.27
N LEU A 85 -20.12 22.75 14.03
CA LEU A 85 -21.00 22.14 13.03
C LEU A 85 -20.52 20.72 12.68
N ILE A 86 -19.23 20.55 12.41
CA ILE A 86 -18.63 19.23 12.14
C ILE A 86 -18.82 18.30 13.34
N LYS A 87 -18.58 18.80 14.56
CA LYS A 87 -18.76 18.03 15.79
C LYS A 87 -20.22 17.60 15.98
N SER A 88 -21.17 18.47 15.69
CA SER A 88 -22.60 18.14 15.76
C SER A 88 -22.96 16.99 14.81
N VAL A 89 -22.41 17.01 13.59
CA VAL A 89 -22.62 15.96 12.58
C VAL A 89 -21.96 14.65 13.01
N ALA A 90 -20.76 14.71 13.59
CA ALA A 90 -20.09 13.53 14.12
C ALA A 90 -20.88 12.87 15.25
N ILE A 91 -21.45 13.66 16.18
CA ILE A 91 -22.32 13.16 17.26
C ILE A 91 -23.60 12.55 16.69
N HIS A 92 -24.20 13.18 15.67
CA HIS A 92 -25.39 12.66 14.98
C HIS A 92 -25.12 11.28 14.37
N LEU A 93 -23.99 11.15 13.67
CA LEU A 93 -23.52 9.90 13.07
C LEU A 93 -23.26 8.82 14.13
N GLN A 94 -22.62 9.18 15.24
CA GLN A 94 -22.33 8.25 16.34
C GLN A 94 -23.60 7.68 16.99
N ARG A 95 -24.68 8.46 16.99
CA ARG A 95 -26.00 8.06 17.53
C ARG A 95 -26.89 7.36 16.51
N GLU A 96 -26.38 7.07 15.31
CA GLU A 96 -27.09 6.41 14.21
C GLU A 96 -28.43 7.10 13.86
N GLN A 97 -28.49 8.41 14.02
CA GLN A 97 -29.72 9.17 13.80
C GLN A 97 -29.99 9.34 12.29
N PRO A 98 -31.27 9.37 11.85
CA PRO A 98 -31.64 9.50 10.44
C PRO A 98 -31.04 10.74 9.77
N TYR A 99 -30.72 10.63 8.47
CA TYR A 99 -30.27 11.76 7.66
C TYR A 99 -31.30 12.90 7.58
N ASN A 100 -32.59 12.56 7.65
CA ASN A 100 -33.68 13.53 7.52
C ASN A 100 -33.69 14.57 8.65
N ASP A 101 -33.15 14.22 9.82
CA ASP A 101 -33.11 15.07 11.02
C ASP A 101 -32.00 16.13 10.96
N LEU A 102 -31.14 16.08 9.93
CA LEU A 102 -30.06 17.04 9.74
C LEU A 102 -30.61 18.36 9.20
N SER A 103 -30.15 19.46 9.83
CA SER A 103 -30.34 20.81 9.29
C SER A 103 -29.66 20.97 7.92
N PRO A 104 -30.07 21.95 7.09
CA PRO A 104 -29.45 22.18 5.78
C PRO A 104 -27.92 22.35 5.85
N LYS A 105 -27.40 23.07 6.85
CA LYS A 105 -25.95 23.25 7.06
C LYS A 105 -25.25 21.95 7.45
N GLN A 106 -25.90 21.09 8.22
CA GLN A 106 -25.35 19.77 8.54
C GLN A 106 -25.35 18.85 7.32
N ARG A 107 -26.34 18.96 6.43
CA ARG A 107 -26.36 18.24 5.15
C ARG A 107 -25.20 18.66 4.23
N ASP A 108 -24.84 19.95 4.23
CA ASP A 108 -23.65 20.42 3.50
C ASP A 108 -22.37 19.73 3.96
N VAL A 109 -22.23 19.45 5.27
CA VAL A 109 -21.10 18.68 5.81
C VAL A 109 -21.08 17.27 5.24
N PHE A 110 -22.24 16.61 5.12
CA PHE A 110 -22.35 15.28 4.53
C PHE A 110 -21.99 15.25 3.04
N ASP A 111 -22.48 16.23 2.28
CA ASP A 111 -22.16 16.35 0.85
C ASP A 111 -20.66 16.55 0.64
N LEU A 112 -20.04 17.41 1.45
CA LEU A 112 -18.60 17.62 1.44
C LEU A 112 -17.86 16.35 1.84
N LEU A 113 -18.31 15.65 2.89
CA LEU A 113 -17.72 14.39 3.34
C LEU A 113 -17.78 13.31 2.24
N LYS A 114 -18.85 13.25 1.45
CA LYS A 114 -18.95 12.34 0.29
C LYS A 114 -17.87 12.64 -0.76
N ASN A 115 -17.64 13.91 -1.06
CA ASN A 115 -16.58 14.33 -1.98
C ASN A 115 -15.18 13.98 -1.43
N VAL A 116 -14.95 14.25 -0.14
CA VAL A 116 -13.70 13.89 0.55
C VAL A 116 -13.49 12.38 0.54
N ASN A 117 -14.51 11.59 0.87
CA ASN A 117 -14.42 10.13 0.86
C ASN A 117 -14.11 9.60 -0.54
N THR A 118 -14.70 10.17 -1.59
CA THR A 118 -14.42 9.79 -2.99
C THR A 118 -12.94 9.95 -3.31
N ILE A 119 -12.33 11.08 -2.93
CA ILE A 119 -10.90 11.33 -3.11
C ILE A 119 -10.07 10.38 -2.22
N ALA A 120 -10.48 10.21 -0.97
CA ALA A 120 -9.81 9.36 0.01
C ALA A 120 -9.74 7.89 -0.43
N THR A 121 -10.72 7.37 -1.19
CA THR A 121 -10.66 5.98 -1.71
C THR A 121 -9.39 5.68 -2.52
N LYS A 122 -8.77 6.72 -3.08
CA LYS A 122 -7.55 6.62 -3.90
C LYS A 122 -6.28 6.83 -3.11
N ILE A 123 -6.38 7.17 -1.83
CA ILE A 123 -5.26 7.34 -0.92
C ILE A 123 -4.99 6.02 -0.22
N PRO A 124 -3.82 5.38 -0.42
CA PRO A 124 -3.47 4.14 0.24
C PRO A 124 -3.57 4.25 1.77
N GLY A 125 -4.21 3.26 2.40
CA GLY A 125 -4.35 3.19 3.86
C GLY A 125 -5.49 4.03 4.45
N SER A 126 -6.22 4.80 3.64
CA SER A 126 -7.37 5.56 4.12
C SER A 126 -8.54 4.65 4.54
N GLN A 127 -9.43 5.13 5.41
CA GLN A 127 -10.65 4.37 5.75
C GLN A 127 -11.53 4.12 4.52
N ALA A 128 -11.60 5.07 3.60
CA ALA A 128 -12.34 4.94 2.36
C ALA A 128 -11.73 3.86 1.43
N SER A 129 -10.41 3.72 1.39
CA SER A 129 -9.76 2.65 0.61
C SER A 129 -10.07 1.27 1.22
N LYS A 130 -10.12 1.16 2.55
CA LYS A 130 -10.52 -0.10 3.23
C LYS A 130 -11.96 -0.48 2.92
N LEU A 131 -12.87 0.49 2.86
CA LEU A 131 -14.27 0.25 2.45
C LEU A 131 -14.36 -0.19 0.98
N LEU A 132 -13.54 0.37 0.10
CA LEU A 132 -13.44 -0.07 -1.29
C LEU A 132 -13.02 -1.54 -1.39
N LEU A 133 -11.95 -1.94 -0.70
CA LEU A 133 -11.48 -3.34 -0.66
C LEU A 133 -12.57 -4.30 -0.18
N ARG A 134 -13.37 -3.92 0.82
CA ARG A 134 -14.53 -4.71 1.28
C ARG A 134 -15.60 -4.88 0.20
N ASN A 135 -15.85 -3.84 -0.59
CA ASN A 135 -16.80 -3.92 -1.70
C ASN A 135 -16.27 -4.76 -2.86
N GLU A 136 -14.96 -4.73 -3.10
CA GLU A 136 -14.29 -5.62 -4.08
C GLU A 136 -14.41 -7.09 -3.64
N ILE A 137 -14.16 -7.40 -2.36
CA ILE A 137 -14.38 -8.75 -1.81
C ILE A 137 -15.82 -9.22 -2.03
N ARG A 138 -16.82 -8.38 -1.71
CA ARG A 138 -18.23 -8.70 -1.95
C ARG A 138 -18.52 -8.97 -3.43
N SER A 139 -17.94 -8.17 -4.31
CA SER A 139 -18.10 -8.32 -5.77
C SER A 139 -17.48 -9.63 -6.26
N TYR A 140 -16.31 -10.01 -5.73
CA TYR A 140 -15.68 -11.30 -5.99
C TYR A 140 -16.57 -12.45 -5.56
N THR A 141 -17.14 -12.37 -4.35
CA THR A 141 -18.07 -13.39 -3.85
C THR A 141 -19.32 -13.53 -4.73
N THR A 142 -19.88 -12.42 -5.21
CA THR A 142 -21.04 -12.45 -6.12
C THR A 142 -20.69 -13.07 -7.48
N LEU A 143 -19.49 -12.80 -8.02
CA LEU A 143 -19.09 -13.26 -9.36
C LEU A 143 -18.60 -14.72 -9.37
N PHE A 144 -17.83 -15.12 -8.36
CA PHE A 144 -17.14 -16.41 -8.34
C PHE A 144 -17.71 -17.41 -7.33
N GLY A 145 -18.59 -16.97 -6.44
CA GLY A 145 -19.08 -17.75 -5.31
C GLY A 145 -18.29 -17.47 -4.03
N LEU A 146 -18.65 -18.16 -2.95
CA LEU A 146 -17.95 -18.03 -1.67
C LEU A 146 -16.51 -18.55 -1.79
N PRO A 147 -15.51 -17.86 -1.21
CA PRO A 147 -14.16 -18.39 -1.13
C PRO A 147 -14.16 -19.64 -0.25
N HIS A 148 -13.39 -20.64 -0.66
CA HIS A 148 -13.26 -21.90 0.06
C HIS A 148 -12.19 -21.80 1.15
N ILE A 149 -11.18 -20.94 0.95
CA ILE A 149 -10.06 -20.78 1.86
C ILE A 149 -9.90 -19.30 2.23
N TYR A 150 -9.85 -19.04 3.55
CA TYR A 150 -9.34 -17.79 4.11
C TYR A 150 -7.93 -18.04 4.65
N LEU A 151 -6.93 -17.43 4.02
CA LEU A 151 -5.52 -17.60 4.38
C LEU A 151 -4.93 -16.28 4.87
N THR A 152 -4.24 -16.33 6.00
CA THR A 152 -3.38 -15.22 6.44
C THR A 152 -1.93 -15.67 6.38
N MET A 153 -1.12 -14.98 5.58
CA MET A 153 0.32 -15.22 5.48
C MET A 153 1.07 -14.12 6.23
N ASN A 154 1.86 -14.51 7.22
CA ASN A 154 2.66 -13.60 8.04
C ASN A 154 4.12 -14.08 8.05
N PRO A 155 4.84 -13.98 6.91
CA PRO A 155 6.23 -14.41 6.86
C PRO A 155 7.07 -13.50 7.77
N ASN A 156 7.90 -14.11 8.61
CA ASN A 156 8.70 -13.38 9.58
C ASN A 156 10.14 -13.16 9.06
N PRO A 157 10.50 -11.93 8.63
CA PRO A 157 11.84 -11.66 8.12
C PRO A 157 12.94 -11.83 9.20
N VAL A 158 12.66 -11.52 10.47
CA VAL A 158 13.68 -11.50 11.55
C VAL A 158 14.33 -12.87 11.75
N HIS A 159 13.60 -13.96 11.53
CA HIS A 159 14.08 -15.33 11.71
C HIS A 159 14.26 -16.08 10.39
N SER A 160 14.16 -15.39 9.26
CA SER A 160 14.28 -15.99 7.94
C SER A 160 15.72 -15.88 7.40
N PRO A 161 16.42 -16.98 7.10
CA PRO A 161 17.72 -16.92 6.42
C PRO A 161 17.62 -16.27 5.04
N ILE A 162 16.49 -16.45 4.34
CA ILE A 162 16.23 -15.83 3.03
C ILE A 162 16.24 -14.31 3.15
N PHE A 163 15.58 -13.77 4.18
CA PHE A 163 15.61 -12.32 4.42
C PHE A 163 17.03 -11.82 4.71
N GLN A 164 17.83 -12.56 5.49
CA GLN A 164 19.22 -12.15 5.77
C GLN A 164 20.06 -12.08 4.49
N VAL A 165 19.89 -13.03 3.57
CA VAL A 165 20.52 -12.97 2.23
C VAL A 165 20.00 -11.80 1.41
N MET A 166 18.69 -11.52 1.41
CA MET A 166 18.13 -10.37 0.70
C MET A 166 18.59 -9.04 1.31
N PHE A 167 18.82 -9.00 2.62
CA PHE A 167 19.49 -7.90 3.32
C PHE A 167 20.98 -7.82 2.93
N GLY A 168 21.56 -8.79 2.23
CA GLY A 168 22.95 -8.77 1.77
C GLY A 168 23.96 -9.35 2.76
N ASP A 169 23.52 -10.26 3.65
CA ASP A 169 24.46 -11.08 4.43
C ASP A 169 24.98 -12.22 3.56
N GLU A 170 26.26 -12.12 3.16
CA GLU A 170 26.96 -13.10 2.32
C GLU A 170 27.42 -14.34 3.10
N GLU A 171 27.37 -14.33 4.43
CA GLU A 171 27.79 -15.47 5.27
C GLU A 171 26.71 -16.55 5.38
N ILE A 172 25.46 -16.22 4.99
CA ILE A 172 24.31 -17.13 5.10
C ILE A 172 24.33 -18.16 3.98
N ASP A 173 24.65 -19.39 4.34
CA ASP A 173 24.61 -20.54 3.43
C ASP A 173 23.22 -21.19 3.41
N LEU A 174 22.42 -20.87 2.38
CA LEU A 174 21.07 -21.43 2.17
C LEU A 174 21.07 -22.92 1.74
N SER A 175 22.23 -23.52 1.43
CA SER A 175 22.31 -24.96 1.14
C SER A 175 22.26 -25.81 2.41
N LYS A 176 22.57 -25.22 3.57
CA LYS A 176 22.46 -25.89 4.87
C LYS A 176 21.01 -26.02 5.28
N ARG A 177 20.67 -27.16 5.90
CA ARG A 177 19.34 -27.41 6.47
C ARG A 177 18.97 -26.40 7.56
N PHE A 178 19.94 -25.97 8.35
CA PHE A 178 19.79 -24.97 9.40
C PHE A 178 20.93 -23.95 9.26
N PRO A 179 20.76 -22.91 8.43
CA PRO A 179 21.76 -21.86 8.29
C PRO A 179 22.00 -21.17 9.64
N GLU A 180 23.27 -20.90 9.94
CA GLU A 180 23.64 -20.10 11.11
C GLU A 180 23.26 -18.65 10.84
N LEU A 181 22.55 -18.03 11.78
CA LEU A 181 22.12 -16.63 11.66
C LEU A 181 22.83 -15.79 12.70
N ALA A 182 23.00 -14.51 12.40
CA ALA A 182 23.44 -13.51 13.37
C ALA A 182 22.57 -13.50 14.65
N GLU A 183 23.11 -12.93 15.73
CA GLU A 183 22.42 -12.78 17.00
C GLU A 183 21.06 -12.08 16.85
N PRO A 184 20.05 -12.39 17.67
CA PRO A 184 18.69 -11.87 17.52
C PRO A 184 18.60 -10.34 17.40
N THR A 185 19.42 -9.61 18.17
CA THR A 185 19.48 -8.15 18.14
C THR A 185 19.96 -7.62 16.78
N GLU A 186 20.98 -8.25 16.21
CA GLU A 186 21.51 -7.85 14.90
C GLU A 186 20.48 -8.12 13.80
N ARG A 187 19.79 -9.26 13.85
CA ARG A 187 18.71 -9.56 12.89
C ARG A 187 17.58 -8.52 12.93
N ALA A 188 17.20 -8.08 14.14
CA ALA A 188 16.21 -7.03 14.31
C ALA A 188 16.72 -5.67 13.80
N HIS A 189 17.99 -5.35 14.02
CA HIS A 189 18.62 -4.14 13.50
C HIS A 189 18.63 -4.12 11.97
N ARG A 190 18.97 -5.24 11.33
CA ARG A 190 18.96 -5.40 9.87
C ARG A 190 17.57 -5.18 9.28
N LEU A 191 16.53 -5.75 9.89
CA LEU A 191 15.14 -5.47 9.51
C LEU A 191 14.80 -3.98 9.58
N ALA A 192 15.14 -3.32 10.68
CA ALA A 192 14.87 -1.88 10.85
C ALA A 192 15.66 -1.02 9.86
N LYS A 193 16.88 -1.45 9.48
CA LYS A 193 17.78 -0.73 8.58
C LYS A 193 17.38 -0.81 7.11
N ASP A 194 16.83 -1.94 6.66
CA ASP A 194 16.35 -2.10 5.28
C ASP A 194 14.88 -2.56 5.21
N PRO A 195 13.92 -1.63 5.41
CA PRO A 195 12.51 -1.95 5.26
C PRO A 195 12.10 -2.24 3.81
N ILE A 196 12.90 -1.86 2.81
CA ILE A 196 12.67 -2.23 1.41
C ILE A 196 12.94 -3.71 1.21
N ALA A 197 14.11 -4.20 1.65
CA ALA A 197 14.42 -5.63 1.60
C ALA A 197 13.38 -6.47 2.35
N ALA A 198 12.79 -5.94 3.42
CA ALA A 198 11.72 -6.60 4.14
C ALA A 198 10.42 -6.69 3.33
N ALA A 199 10.08 -5.63 2.58
CA ALA A 199 8.95 -5.63 1.66
C ALA A 199 9.19 -6.59 0.47
N ASP A 200 10.39 -6.60 -0.09
CA ASP A 200 10.80 -7.52 -1.15
C ASP A 200 10.73 -8.97 -0.67
N PHE A 201 11.19 -9.25 0.56
CA PHE A 201 11.09 -10.58 1.17
C PHE A 201 9.64 -11.01 1.34
N PHE A 202 8.78 -10.12 1.83
CA PHE A 202 7.35 -10.40 1.93
C PHE A 202 6.76 -10.75 0.56
N GLN A 203 7.01 -9.91 -0.45
CA GLN A 203 6.52 -10.12 -1.81
C GLN A 203 7.03 -11.44 -2.39
N PHE A 204 8.32 -11.73 -2.23
CA PHE A 204 8.95 -13.00 -2.62
C PHE A 204 8.24 -14.19 -1.98
N CYS A 205 7.95 -14.15 -0.67
CA CYS A 205 7.24 -15.24 0.01
C CYS A 205 5.82 -15.45 -0.53
N ILE A 206 5.06 -14.37 -0.77
CA ILE A 206 3.71 -14.46 -1.32
C ILE A 206 3.75 -15.03 -2.73
N ASP A 207 4.59 -14.50 -3.61
CA ASP A 207 4.67 -14.94 -5.00
C ASP A 207 5.14 -16.40 -5.09
N THR A 208 6.18 -16.78 -4.34
CA THR A 208 6.69 -18.15 -4.28
C THR A 208 5.61 -19.13 -3.80
N PHE A 209 4.81 -18.74 -2.79
CA PHE A 209 3.70 -19.54 -2.30
C PHE A 209 2.63 -19.73 -3.37
N PHE A 210 2.18 -18.65 -4.00
CA PHE A 210 1.14 -18.72 -5.01
C PHE A 210 1.60 -19.47 -6.27
N GLU A 211 2.84 -19.26 -6.71
CA GLU A 211 3.37 -19.92 -7.89
C GLU A 211 3.57 -21.43 -7.65
N HIS A 212 4.31 -21.80 -6.61
CA HIS A 212 4.78 -23.18 -6.47
C HIS A 212 3.88 -24.08 -5.64
N LEU A 213 3.20 -23.55 -4.61
CA LEU A 213 2.31 -24.35 -3.77
C LEU A 213 0.86 -24.31 -4.28
N MET A 214 0.42 -23.13 -4.71
CA MET A 214 -0.95 -22.93 -5.17
C MET A 214 -1.10 -23.14 -6.69
N GLY A 215 0.01 -23.26 -7.42
CA GLY A 215 0.00 -23.47 -8.86
C GLY A 215 -0.65 -22.32 -9.61
N TRP A 216 -0.42 -21.07 -9.19
CA TRP A 216 -0.97 -19.87 -9.81
C TRP A 216 0.07 -19.16 -10.67
N VAL A 217 -0.26 -18.93 -11.94
CA VAL A 217 0.60 -18.23 -12.89
C VAL A 217 0.20 -16.76 -12.94
N SER A 218 1.01 -15.89 -12.32
CA SER A 218 0.71 -14.46 -12.18
C SER A 218 0.52 -13.75 -13.53
N ALA A 219 1.33 -14.10 -14.54
CA ALA A 219 1.28 -13.50 -15.87
C ALA A 219 -0.04 -13.76 -16.61
N SER A 220 -0.59 -14.97 -16.50
CA SER A 220 -1.86 -15.35 -17.15
C SER A 220 -3.08 -15.14 -16.24
N ARG A 221 -2.85 -14.89 -14.94
CA ARG A 221 -3.89 -14.85 -13.89
C ARG A 221 -4.78 -16.09 -13.92
N LYS A 222 -4.15 -17.26 -14.00
CA LYS A 222 -4.81 -18.56 -14.05
C LYS A 222 -3.97 -19.59 -13.31
N SER A 223 -4.60 -20.70 -12.92
CA SER A 223 -3.84 -21.86 -12.50
C SER A 223 -2.98 -22.43 -13.62
N SER A 224 -1.86 -23.03 -13.20
CA SER A 224 -1.02 -23.90 -14.01
C SER A 224 -1.82 -25.10 -14.51
N GLU A 225 -1.30 -25.74 -15.55
CA GLU A 225 -1.91 -26.94 -16.15
C GLU A 225 -2.04 -28.10 -15.18
N ASN A 226 -1.14 -28.21 -14.20
CA ASN A 226 -1.16 -29.26 -13.19
C ASN A 226 -1.92 -28.85 -11.91
N GLY A 227 -2.30 -27.59 -11.78
CA GLY A 227 -2.83 -27.03 -10.53
C GLY A 227 -1.77 -26.97 -9.41
N GLY A 228 -2.23 -26.69 -8.18
CA GLY A 228 -1.41 -26.72 -6.98
C GLY A 228 -1.92 -27.72 -5.93
N LEU A 229 -1.53 -27.54 -4.67
CA LEU A 229 -1.92 -28.39 -3.53
C LEU A 229 -3.44 -28.57 -3.38
N PHE A 230 -4.22 -27.56 -3.76
CA PHE A 230 -5.69 -27.58 -3.67
C PHE A 230 -6.36 -27.75 -5.04
N GLY A 231 -5.61 -28.21 -6.05
CA GLY A 231 -6.08 -28.31 -7.43
C GLY A 231 -6.01 -26.98 -8.18
N HIS A 232 -6.94 -26.77 -9.12
CA HIS A 232 -6.99 -25.52 -9.89
C HIS A 232 -7.74 -24.43 -9.14
N ILE A 233 -7.07 -23.31 -8.96
CA ILE A 233 -7.61 -22.07 -8.42
C ILE A 233 -8.31 -21.33 -9.54
N ARG A 234 -9.60 -21.09 -9.34
CA ARG A 234 -10.39 -20.26 -10.25
C ARG A 234 -10.01 -18.79 -10.13
N VAL A 235 -9.86 -18.31 -8.90
CA VAL A 235 -9.55 -16.92 -8.57
C VAL A 235 -8.99 -16.85 -7.14
N TYR A 236 -8.22 -15.82 -6.84
CA TYR A 236 -8.03 -15.39 -5.46
C TYR A 236 -8.09 -13.86 -5.37
N TYR A 237 -8.30 -13.35 -4.16
CA TYR A 237 -8.23 -11.94 -3.82
C TYR A 237 -7.31 -11.74 -2.63
N GLY A 238 -6.38 -10.80 -2.71
CA GLY A 238 -5.36 -10.57 -1.68
C GLY A 238 -5.26 -9.11 -1.26
N THR A 239 -5.08 -8.88 0.04
CA THR A 239 -4.77 -7.54 0.60
C THR A 239 -3.64 -7.63 1.60
N THR A 240 -2.80 -6.60 1.64
CA THR A 240 -1.64 -6.53 2.55
C THR A 240 -1.86 -5.49 3.63
N GLU A 241 -1.48 -5.80 4.86
CA GLU A 241 -1.51 -4.87 6.00
C GLU A 241 -0.21 -4.98 6.81
N PHE A 242 0.07 -3.95 7.60
CA PHE A 242 1.18 -3.97 8.55
C PHE A 242 0.70 -4.58 9.88
N THR A 243 1.51 -5.47 10.43
CA THR A 243 1.39 -5.89 11.83
C THR A 243 1.77 -4.73 12.75
N GLU A 244 1.30 -4.78 14.00
CA GLU A 244 1.74 -3.85 15.06
C GLU A 244 3.25 -3.94 15.37
N ARG A 245 3.96 -4.90 14.77
CA ARG A 245 5.40 -5.13 14.91
C ARG A 245 6.20 -4.67 13.69
N GLY A 246 5.58 -3.92 12.78
CA GLY A 246 6.26 -3.33 11.60
C GLY A 246 6.55 -4.32 10.46
N CYS A 247 6.08 -5.56 10.55
CA CYS A 247 6.18 -6.55 9.46
C CYS A 247 4.90 -6.56 8.61
N LEU A 248 5.02 -6.88 7.33
CA LEU A 248 3.87 -7.07 6.44
C LEU A 248 3.22 -8.45 6.67
N HIS A 249 1.90 -8.48 6.61
CA HIS A 249 1.13 -9.72 6.47
C HIS A 249 0.08 -9.56 5.35
N GLY A 250 -0.29 -10.67 4.74
CA GLY A 250 -1.30 -10.72 3.69
C GLY A 250 -2.53 -11.53 4.12
N HIS A 251 -3.71 -11.06 3.73
CA HIS A 251 -4.96 -11.78 3.82
C HIS A 251 -5.44 -12.16 2.42
N PHE A 252 -5.77 -13.43 2.24
CA PHE A 252 -6.13 -13.99 0.94
C PHE A 252 -7.43 -14.79 1.03
N LEU A 253 -8.30 -14.57 0.04
CA LEU A 253 -9.51 -15.34 -0.22
C LEU A 253 -9.28 -16.14 -1.49
N ILE A 254 -9.40 -17.47 -1.42
CA ILE A 254 -9.20 -18.39 -2.55
C ILE A 254 -10.48 -19.21 -2.75
#